data_AF-A0A813HV69-F1
#
_entry.id   AF-A0A813HV69-F1
#
_cell.length_a   1.000
_cell.length_b   1.000
_cell.length_c   1.000
_cell.angle_alpha   90.00
_cell.angle_beta   90.00
_cell.angle_gamma   90.00
#
_symmetry.space_group_name_H-M   'P 1'
#
loop_
_entity.id
_entity.type
_entity.pdbx_description
1 polymer ?
#
loop_
_entity_poly.entity_id
_entity_poly.type
_entity_poly.pdbx_seq_one_letter_code
_entity_poly.pdbx_strand_id
1 'polypeptide(L)'
;GGVSREPEYHKFLMQPTDQWYAIVASDGIWEFLTGEEVCNLTAKKLRLKGPRETNQFIVSASRKRWAHVCGDYCDDITSIFIQWNSADAAKDSSDNHLLSVKRPEE
;
A
#
# COMPACT_ATOMS: atom_id res chain seq x y z
N GLY A 1 -9.58 29.65 -4.76
CA GLY A 1 -8.74 28.44 -4.93
C GLY A 1 -9.45 27.52 -5.88
N GLY A 2 -8.76 27.01 -6.89
CA GLY A 2 -9.32 26.07 -7.87
C GLY A 2 -8.89 24.63 -7.58
N VAL A 3 -9.44 23.70 -8.35
CA VAL A 3 -9.00 22.29 -8.37
C VAL A 3 -7.94 22.16 -9.48
N SER A 4 -6.78 21.57 -9.16
CA SER A 4 -5.72 21.30 -10.13
C SER A 4 -5.69 19.82 -10.48
N ARG A 5 -5.35 19.51 -11.74
CA ARG A 5 -5.05 18.14 -12.21
C ARG A 5 -3.56 17.79 -12.15
N GLU A 6 -2.72 18.76 -11.80
CA GLU A 6 -1.29 18.58 -11.67
C GLU A 6 -0.99 17.85 -10.34
N PRO A 7 -0.34 16.68 -10.37
CA PRO A 7 -0.08 15.92 -9.16
C PRO A 7 1.12 16.49 -8.38
N GLU A 8 1.21 16.12 -7.11
CA GLU A 8 2.38 16.40 -6.29
C GLU A 8 3.42 15.28 -6.44
N TYR A 9 4.68 15.68 -6.60
CA TYR A 9 5.80 14.75 -6.78
C TYR A 9 6.70 14.74 -5.55
N HIS A 10 6.89 13.55 -4.99
CA HIS A 10 7.82 13.32 -3.87
C HIS A 10 8.87 12.30 -4.29
N LYS A 11 10.13 12.52 -3.87
CA LYS A 11 11.25 11.61 -4.14
C LYS A 11 11.87 11.19 -2.81
N PHE A 12 12.05 9.89 -2.66
CA PHE A 12 12.68 9.28 -1.49
C PHE A 12 13.89 8.48 -1.95
N LEU A 13 15.03 8.64 -1.26
CA LEU A 13 16.24 7.89 -1.55
C LEU A 13 16.19 6.55 -0.81
N MET A 14 16.35 5.45 -1.53
CA MET A 14 16.36 4.09 -0.97
C MET A 14 17.75 3.48 -1.08
N GLN A 15 18.25 2.92 0.01
CA GLN A 15 19.45 2.10 0.02
C GLN A 15 19.10 0.64 -0.26
N PRO A 16 20.00 -0.17 -0.85
CA PRO A 16 19.77 -1.61 -1.05
C PRO A 16 19.48 -2.38 0.24
N THR A 17 19.93 -1.88 1.39
CA THR A 17 19.71 -2.48 2.71
C THR A 17 18.36 -2.11 3.33
N ASP A 18 17.65 -1.14 2.75
CA ASP A 18 16.39 -0.66 3.28
C ASP A 18 15.26 -1.64 2.98
N GLN A 19 14.60 -2.13 4.03
CA GLN A 19 13.39 -2.96 3.94
C GLN A 19 12.16 -2.09 3.99
N TRP A 20 11.84 -1.45 2.87
CA TRP A 20 10.68 -0.55 2.76
C TRP A 20 9.48 -1.26 2.14
N TYR A 21 8.31 -0.76 2.51
CA TYR A 21 7.06 -1.09 1.83
C TYR A 21 6.18 0.16 1.74
N ALA A 22 5.27 0.17 0.77
CA ALA A 22 4.28 1.21 0.60
C ALA A 22 2.90 0.59 0.41
N ILE A 23 1.90 1.33 0.87
CA ILE A 23 0.49 1.01 0.66
C ILE A 23 -0.08 2.19 -0.11
N VAL A 24 -0.52 1.94 -1.33
CA VAL A 24 -1.21 2.92 -2.17
C VAL A 24 -2.66 2.50 -2.26
N ALA A 25 -3.56 3.31 -1.73
CA ALA A 25 -4.97 2.94 -1.62
C ALA A 25 -5.89 4.14 -1.84
N SER A 26 -7.13 3.87 -2.23
CA SER A 26 -8.21 4.86 -2.22
C SER A 26 -8.53 5.33 -0.80
N ASP A 27 -9.22 6.47 -0.69
CA ASP A 27 -9.80 7.01 0.54
C ASP A 27 -10.68 6.01 1.30
N GLY A 28 -11.30 5.06 0.60
CA GLY A 28 -11.96 3.91 1.22
C GLY A 28 -11.10 3.16 2.26
N ILE A 29 -9.76 3.23 2.23
CA ILE A 29 -8.90 2.76 3.34
C ILE A 29 -8.69 3.82 4.42
N TRP A 30 -8.44 5.07 4.01
CA TRP A 30 -7.91 6.13 4.86
C TRP A 30 -8.97 6.92 5.63
N GLU A 31 -10.25 6.83 5.24
CA GLU A 31 -11.36 7.58 5.86
C GLU A 31 -11.43 7.38 7.38
N PHE A 32 -11.15 6.16 7.86
CA PHE A 32 -11.25 5.80 9.28
C PHE A 32 -10.00 5.15 9.86
N LEU A 33 -8.90 5.12 9.11
CA LEU A 33 -7.62 4.56 9.52
C LEU A 33 -6.51 5.55 9.19
N THR A 34 -5.75 5.93 10.20
CA THR A 34 -4.56 6.76 10.01
C THR A 34 -3.40 5.95 9.42
N GLY A 35 -2.47 6.62 8.75
CA GLY A 35 -1.26 5.99 8.23
C GLY A 35 -0.46 5.27 9.33
N GLU A 36 -0.37 5.84 10.53
CA GLU A 36 0.31 5.24 11.68
C GLU A 36 -0.39 3.95 12.15
N GLU A 37 -1.71 3.95 12.29
CA GLU A 37 -2.48 2.75 12.64
C GLU A 37 -2.28 1.65 11.61
N VAL A 38 -2.33 1.98 10.31
CA VAL A 38 -2.10 1.01 9.24
C VAL A 38 -0.67 0.46 9.30
N CYS A 39 0.35 1.29 9.53
CA CYS A 39 1.73 0.83 9.71
C CYS A 39 1.87 -0.13 10.90
N ASN A 40 1.26 0.20 12.04
CA ASN A 40 1.27 -0.65 13.24
C ASN A 40 0.56 -2.00 13.01
N LEU A 41 -0.58 -1.98 12.33
CA LEU A 41 -1.36 -3.16 11.97
C LEU A 41 -0.61 -4.09 11.00
N THR A 42 0.19 -3.51 10.11
CA THR A 42 0.81 -4.23 9.00
C THR A 42 2.20 -4.75 9.32
N ALA A 43 3.01 -4.05 10.13
CA ALA A 43 4.40 -4.40 10.38
C ALA A 43 4.60 -5.87 10.85
N LYS A 44 3.84 -6.30 11.86
CA LYS A 44 3.91 -7.69 12.35
C LYS A 44 3.38 -8.68 11.33
N LYS A 45 2.31 -8.33 10.61
CA LYS A 45 1.66 -9.23 9.66
C LYS A 45 2.49 -9.45 8.40
N LEU A 46 3.10 -8.39 7.89
CA LEU A 46 4.00 -8.43 6.74
C LEU A 46 5.13 -9.43 6.98
N ARG A 47 5.79 -9.33 8.13
CA ARG A 47 6.88 -10.24 8.52
C ARG A 47 6.46 -11.70 8.64
N LEU A 48 5.23 -11.97 9.05
CA LEU A 48 4.77 -13.33 9.37
C LEU A 48 4.00 -14.02 8.24
N LYS A 49 3.37 -13.24 7.37
CA LYS A 49 2.41 -13.72 6.37
C LYS A 49 2.69 -13.23 4.97
N GLY A 50 3.58 -12.25 4.80
CA GLY A 50 3.88 -11.67 3.49
C GLY A 50 2.92 -10.56 3.07
N PRO A 51 3.20 -9.92 1.91
CA PRO A 51 2.52 -8.71 1.47
C PRO A 51 1.06 -8.95 1.07
N ARG A 52 0.73 -10.08 0.45
CA ARG A 52 -0.63 -10.37 -0.03
C ARG A 52 -1.63 -10.48 1.12
N GLU A 53 -1.31 -11.28 2.12
CA GLU A 53 -2.11 -11.54 3.33
C GLU A 53 -2.20 -10.29 4.21
N THR A 54 -1.19 -9.43 4.13
CA THR A 54 -1.16 -8.12 4.78
C THR A 54 -2.06 -7.13 4.06
N ASN A 55 -2.05 -7.08 2.72
CA ASN A 55 -2.95 -6.21 1.97
C ASN A 55 -4.43 -6.59 2.19
N GLN A 56 -4.76 -7.89 2.12
CA GLN A 56 -6.11 -8.39 2.40
C GLN A 56 -6.58 -8.06 3.82
N PHE A 57 -5.67 -8.01 4.78
CA PHE A 57 -5.96 -7.61 6.15
C PHE A 57 -6.40 -6.15 6.23
N ILE A 58 -5.67 -5.25 5.60
CA ILE A 58 -5.97 -3.80 5.63
C ILE A 58 -7.34 -3.55 5.00
N VAL A 59 -7.61 -4.18 3.84
CA VAL A 59 -8.91 -4.09 3.17
C VAL A 59 -10.04 -4.60 4.07
N SER A 60 -9.82 -5.74 4.74
CA SER A 60 -10.83 -6.30 5.66
C SER A 60 -11.03 -5.43 6.90
N ALA A 61 -9.96 -4.84 7.44
CA ALA A 61 -10.01 -3.94 8.59
C ALA A 61 -10.77 -2.66 8.25
N SER A 62 -10.50 -2.06 7.09
CA SER A 62 -11.24 -0.89 6.62
C SER A 62 -12.73 -1.19 6.43
N ARG A 63 -13.09 -2.30 5.74
CA ARG A 63 -14.50 -2.70 5.57
C ARG A 63 -15.25 -2.84 6.90
N LYS A 64 -14.59 -3.43 7.91
CA LYS A 64 -15.17 -3.53 9.26
C LYS A 64 -15.37 -2.16 9.90
N ARG A 65 -14.47 -1.22 9.64
CA ARG A 65 -14.56 0.14 10.17
C ARG A 65 -15.68 0.93 9.49
N TRP A 66 -15.80 0.84 8.17
CA TRP A 66 -16.96 1.34 7.42
C TRP A 66 -18.27 0.79 7.98
N ALA A 67 -18.38 -0.54 8.14
CA ALA A 67 -19.59 -1.15 8.69
C ALA A 67 -19.90 -0.69 10.12
N HIS A 68 -18.88 -0.44 10.94
CA HIS A 68 -19.05 0.02 12.31
C HIS A 68 -19.53 1.48 12.40
N VAL A 69 -19.06 2.35 11.50
CA VAL A 69 -19.35 3.79 11.55
C VAL A 69 -20.56 4.17 10.70
N CYS A 70 -20.70 3.57 9.51
CA CYS A 70 -21.67 3.93 8.48
C CYS A 70 -22.75 2.85 8.24
N GLY A 71 -22.69 1.71 8.94
CA GLY A 71 -23.65 0.62 8.80
C GLY A 71 -23.57 -0.04 7.42
N ASP A 72 -24.62 0.12 6.63
CA ASP A 72 -24.75 -0.52 5.31
C ASP A 72 -24.01 0.22 4.19
N TYR A 73 -23.53 1.44 4.45
CA TYR A 73 -22.74 2.20 3.48
C TYR A 73 -21.23 1.91 3.62
N CYS A 74 -20.58 1.66 2.49
CA CYS A 74 -19.14 1.48 2.35
C CYS A 74 -18.72 1.99 0.98
N ASP A 75 -17.69 2.82 0.92
CA ASP A 75 -17.13 3.29 -0.34
C ASP A 75 -16.27 2.21 -1.03
N ASP A 76 -15.88 2.47 -2.28
CA ASP A 76 -15.01 1.60 -3.05
C ASP A 76 -13.60 1.52 -2.44
N ILE A 77 -13.20 0.30 -2.07
CA ILE A 77 -11.91 0.03 -1.44
C ILE A 77 -10.97 -0.63 -2.45
N THR A 78 -9.94 0.11 -2.85
CA THR A 78 -8.83 -0.40 -3.67
C THR A 78 -7.50 -0.19 -2.94
N SER A 79 -6.62 -1.19 -2.94
CA SER A 79 -5.31 -1.12 -2.28
C SER A 79 -4.24 -1.93 -3.01
N ILE A 80 -3.08 -1.31 -3.23
CA ILE A 80 -1.87 -1.91 -3.78
C ILE A 80 -0.81 -1.92 -2.68
N PHE A 81 -0.18 -3.08 -2.48
CA PHE A 81 0.90 -3.26 -1.52
C PHE A 81 2.20 -3.50 -2.28
N ILE A 82 3.20 -2.66 -2.03
CA ILE A 82 4.50 -2.73 -2.69
C ILE A 82 5.55 -2.98 -1.62
N GLN A 83 6.40 -3.99 -1.81
CA GLN A 83 7.49 -4.31 -0.91
C GLN A 83 8.80 -4.33 -1.70
N TRP A 84 9.79 -3.56 -1.25
CA TRP A 84 11.12 -3.48 -1.86
C TRP A 84 12.15 -4.23 -1.02
N ASN A 85 13.21 -4.73 -1.68
CA ASN A 85 14.35 -5.41 -1.06
C ASN A 85 13.93 -6.46 -0.02
N SER A 86 12.86 -7.22 -0.31
CA SER A 86 12.40 -8.27 0.60
C SER A 86 13.52 -9.29 0.82
N ALA A 87 13.82 -9.61 2.07
CA ALA A 87 14.86 -10.59 2.41
C ALA A 87 14.59 -11.98 1.78
N ASP A 88 13.32 -12.28 1.50
CA ASP A 88 12.91 -13.54 0.86
C ASP A 88 13.13 -13.54 -0.66
N ALA A 89 13.18 -12.38 -1.32
CA ALA A 89 13.44 -12.28 -2.76
C ALA A 89 14.87 -12.71 -3.14
N ALA A 90 15.80 -12.73 -2.18
CA ALA A 90 17.15 -13.25 -2.40
C ALA A 90 17.20 -14.79 -2.52
N LYS A 91 16.11 -15.50 -2.22
CA LYS A 91 16.04 -16.98 -2.29
C LYS A 91 15.28 -17.51 -3.49
N ASP A 92 14.42 -16.70 -4.13
CA ASP A 92 13.61 -17.11 -5.27
C ASP A 92 13.95 -16.26 -6.50
N SER A 93 14.99 -16.70 -7.22
CA SER A 93 15.55 -16.02 -8.40
C SER A 93 14.70 -16.22 -9.68
N SER A 94 13.49 -16.78 -9.61
CA SER A 94 12.67 -17.05 -10.80
C SER A 94 11.72 -15.91 -11.19
N ASP A 95 11.42 -14.98 -10.27
CA ASP A 95 10.36 -14.00 -10.50
C ASP A 95 10.97 -12.68 -11.00
N ASN A 96 11.02 -12.54 -12.34
CA ASN A 96 11.41 -11.31 -13.01
C ASN A 96 10.38 -10.20 -12.77
N HIS A 97 10.53 -9.43 -11.69
CA HIS A 97 9.68 -8.27 -11.38
C HIS A 97 10.18 -6.96 -12.02
N LEU A 98 10.50 -6.98 -13.33
CA LEU A 98 10.91 -5.77 -14.04
C LEU A 98 9.68 -4.96 -14.49
N LEU A 99 9.40 -3.84 -13.82
CA LEU A 99 8.42 -2.85 -14.26
C LEU A 99 9.16 -1.65 -14.88
N SER A 100 9.12 -1.53 -16.21
CA SER A 100 9.62 -0.36 -16.93
C SER A 100 8.47 0.62 -17.16
N VAL A 101 8.40 1.69 -16.39
CA VAL A 101 7.48 2.81 -16.62
C VAL A 101 8.22 3.86 -17.45
N LYS A 102 7.84 4.01 -18.72
CA LYS A 102 8.34 5.11 -19.57
C LYS A 102 7.40 6.30 -19.46
N ARG A 103 7.98 7.50 -19.39
CA ARG A 103 7.23 8.75 -19.55
C ARG A 103 6.66 8.79 -20.97
N PRO A 104 5.40 9.21 -21.20
CA PRO A 104 4.94 9.49 -22.55
C PRO A 104 5.88 10.53 -23.17
N GLU A 105 6.39 10.25 -24.36
CA GLU A 105 7.20 11.21 -25.13
C GLU A 105 6.33 12.45 -25.44
N GLU A 106 6.95 13.63 -25.33
CA GLU A 106 6.30 14.95 -25.49
C GLU A 106 5.73 15.20 -26.89
#